data_AF-A0A6P8X887-F1
#
_entry.id   AF-A0A6P8X887-F1
#
_cell.length_a   1.000
_cell.length_b   1.000
_cell.length_c   1.000
_cell.angle_alpha   90.00
_cell.angle_beta   90.00
_cell.angle_gamma   90.00
#
_symmetry.space_group_name_H-M   'P 1'
#
loop_
_entity.id
_entity.type
_entity.pdbx_description
1 polymer ?
#
loop_
_entity_poly.entity_id
_entity_poly.type
_entity_poly.pdbx_seq_one_letter_code
_entity_poly.pdbx_strand_id
1 'polypeptide(L)'
;MQLQLLIFLALVSVAVSQPPGDMCLKDNNVTHAELEALSPNTPVENVAPNIKCYAKCLLRDYIGDDNKLSLERVGDNANAQEKVVLQQCMSQYDGVSSTAPCDYGYLLLQCLTLRTEPKRSVEIGYVYNKS
;
A
#
# COMPACT_ATOMS: atom_id res chain seq x y z
N MET A 1 -23.21 8.21 45.39
CA MET A 1 -22.92 7.01 44.58
C MET A 1 -23.07 7.23 43.06
N GLN A 2 -23.17 8.46 42.55
CA GLN A 2 -23.28 8.76 41.10
C GLN A 2 -21.99 9.24 40.43
N LEU A 3 -20.96 9.61 41.22
CA LEU A 3 -19.70 10.15 40.69
C LEU A 3 -18.78 9.06 40.10
N GLN A 4 -18.90 7.82 40.58
CA GLN A 4 -18.08 6.69 40.08
C GLN A 4 -18.50 6.23 38.67
N LEU A 5 -19.77 6.41 38.27
CA LEU A 5 -20.25 6.00 36.94
C LEU A 5 -19.69 6.88 35.81
N LEU A 6 -19.42 8.16 36.10
CA LEU A 6 -18.91 9.13 35.12
C LEU A 6 -17.42 8.91 34.81
N ILE A 7 -16.64 8.39 35.77
CA ILE A 7 -15.22 8.07 35.55
C ILE A 7 -15.06 6.87 34.61
N PHE A 8 -15.95 5.88 34.68
CA PHE A 8 -15.93 4.74 33.76
C PHE A 8 -16.34 5.13 32.33
N LEU A 9 -17.28 6.07 32.16
CA LEU A 9 -17.65 6.58 30.83
C LEU A 9 -16.57 7.46 30.19
N ALA A 10 -15.69 8.10 30.96
CA ALA A 10 -14.57 8.88 30.43
C ALA A 10 -13.37 8.02 29.97
N LEU A 11 -13.20 6.80 30.52
CA LEU A 11 -12.09 5.90 30.16
C LEU A 11 -12.33 5.11 28.87
N VAL A 12 -13.57 4.99 28.40
CA VAL A 12 -13.92 4.23 27.18
C VAL A 12 -13.84 5.09 25.90
N SER A 13 -13.69 6.41 26.03
CA SER A 13 -13.80 7.36 24.90
C SER A 13 -12.51 7.54 24.08
N VAL A 14 -11.40 6.86 24.41
CA VAL A 14 -10.12 7.02 23.71
C VAL A 14 -9.76 5.76 22.95
N ALA A 15 -10.73 5.21 22.20
CA ALA A 15 -10.40 4.40 21.04
C ALA A 15 -9.92 5.35 19.93
N VAL A 16 -8.69 5.87 20.08
CA VAL A 16 -8.00 6.55 18.99
C VAL A 16 -7.85 5.51 17.90
N SER A 17 -8.68 5.61 16.86
CA SER A 17 -8.47 4.88 15.61
C SER A 17 -7.14 5.38 15.04
N GLN A 18 -6.05 4.66 15.32
CA GLN A 18 -4.77 4.94 14.69
C GLN A 18 -4.97 4.85 13.17
N PRO A 19 -4.36 5.75 12.38
CA PRO A 19 -4.44 5.63 10.93
C PRO A 19 -3.94 4.23 10.52
N PRO A 20 -4.53 3.60 9.49
CA PRO A 20 -4.17 2.23 9.11
C PRO A 20 -2.66 2.01 8.92
N GLY A 21 -1.95 3.04 8.45
CA GLY A 21 -0.49 3.03 8.33
C GLY A 21 0.26 2.86 9.65
N ASP A 22 -0.11 3.59 10.71
CA ASP A 22 0.56 3.50 12.02
C ASP A 22 0.37 2.13 12.67
N MET A 23 -0.81 1.53 12.48
CA MET A 23 -1.05 0.15 12.91
C MET A 23 -0.14 -0.82 12.17
N CYS A 24 -0.06 -0.71 10.84
CA CYS A 24 0.77 -1.60 10.04
C CYS A 24 2.27 -1.45 10.34
N LEU A 25 2.76 -0.23 10.61
CA LEU A 25 4.14 0.02 11.05
C LEU A 25 4.44 -0.74 12.34
N LYS A 26 3.55 -0.62 13.33
CA LYS A 26 3.69 -1.29 14.62
C LYS A 26 3.62 -2.81 14.48
N ASP A 27 2.63 -3.32 13.76
CA ASP A 27 2.40 -4.77 13.59
C ASP A 27 3.56 -5.48 12.88
N ASN A 28 4.30 -4.75 12.04
CA ASN A 28 5.44 -5.28 11.30
C ASN A 28 6.79 -4.84 11.86
N ASN A 29 6.85 -4.09 12.97
CA ASN A 29 8.09 -3.53 13.51
C ASN A 29 8.91 -2.80 12.43
N VAL A 30 8.26 -1.85 11.75
CA VAL A 30 8.84 -0.97 10.73
C VAL A 30 8.73 0.47 11.20
N THR A 31 9.75 1.26 10.93
CA THR A 31 9.80 2.70 11.21
C THR A 31 9.65 3.51 9.93
N HIS A 32 9.21 4.76 10.06
CA HIS A 32 9.15 5.70 8.94
C HIS A 32 10.53 5.89 8.28
N ALA A 33 11.60 5.96 9.09
CA ALA A 33 12.96 6.13 8.58
C ALA A 33 13.43 4.96 7.69
N GLU A 34 13.04 3.72 8.03
CA GLU A 34 13.32 2.55 7.19
C GLU A 34 12.58 2.61 5.85
N LEU A 35 11.35 3.12 5.84
CA LEU A 35 10.57 3.29 4.61
C LEU A 35 11.12 4.43 3.74
N GLU A 36 11.50 5.56 4.33
CA GLU A 36 12.07 6.72 3.63
C GLU A 36 13.44 6.41 3.02
N ALA A 37 14.21 5.51 3.64
CA ALA A 37 15.49 5.05 3.10
C ALA A 37 15.33 4.12 1.89
N LEU A 38 14.14 3.59 1.64
CA LEU A 38 13.90 2.62 0.57
C LEU A 38 13.59 3.32 -0.75
N SER A 39 14.41 3.07 -1.77
CA SER A 39 14.12 3.54 -3.13
C SER A 39 12.91 2.80 -3.72
N PRO A 40 11.97 3.48 -4.40
CA PRO A 40 10.86 2.83 -5.10
C PRO A 40 11.30 1.81 -6.15
N ASN A 41 12.54 1.86 -6.63
CA ASN A 41 13.10 0.91 -7.60
C ASN A 41 13.85 -0.27 -6.94
N THR A 42 13.83 -0.39 -5.61
CA THR A 42 14.53 -1.46 -4.91
C THR A 42 13.93 -2.82 -5.28
N PRO A 43 14.71 -3.77 -5.81
CA PRO A 43 14.22 -5.11 -6.14
C PRO A 43 13.67 -5.83 -4.92
N VAL A 44 12.56 -6.58 -5.08
CA VAL A 44 11.83 -7.22 -3.98
C VAL A 44 12.70 -8.20 -3.17
N GLU A 45 13.70 -8.82 -3.78
CA GLU A 45 14.67 -9.70 -3.14
C GLU A 45 15.60 -8.97 -2.17
N ASN A 46 15.80 -7.66 -2.34
CA ASN A 46 16.66 -6.82 -1.51
C ASN A 46 15.90 -6.09 -0.40
N VAL A 47 14.58 -6.28 -0.31
CA VAL A 47 13.73 -5.64 0.69
C VAL A 47 13.60 -6.54 1.91
N ALA A 48 13.71 -5.96 3.10
CA ALA A 48 13.56 -6.72 4.34
C ALA A 48 12.14 -7.32 4.46
N PRO A 49 11.98 -8.57 4.95
CA PRO A 49 10.67 -9.24 5.00
C PRO A 49 9.57 -8.46 5.72
N ASN A 50 9.91 -7.76 6.80
CA ASN A 50 8.98 -6.93 7.57
C ASN A 50 8.41 -5.75 6.74
N ILE A 51 9.23 -5.11 5.91
CA ILE A 51 8.78 -4.02 5.02
C ILE A 51 7.83 -4.56 3.95
N LYS A 52 8.08 -5.75 3.42
CA LYS A 52 7.16 -6.39 2.46
C LYS A 52 5.81 -6.72 3.09
N CYS A 53 5.82 -7.24 4.32
CA CYS A 53 4.60 -7.53 5.04
C CYS A 53 3.87 -6.27 5.53
N TYR A 54 4.59 -5.19 5.81
CA TYR A 54 4.01 -3.85 5.99
C TYR A 54 3.23 -3.42 4.74
N ALA A 55 3.81 -3.57 3.54
CA ALA A 55 3.12 -3.27 2.28
C ALA A 55 1.83 -4.09 2.11
N LYS A 56 1.87 -5.40 2.41
CA LYS A 56 0.66 -6.24 2.42
C LYS A 56 -0.37 -5.76 3.44
N CYS A 57 0.07 -5.36 4.64
CA CYS A 57 -0.81 -4.87 5.70
C CYS A 57 -1.61 -3.63 5.27
N LEU A 58 -0.98 -2.69 4.55
CA LEU A 58 -1.65 -1.50 4.02
C LEU A 58 -2.80 -1.84 3.06
N LEU A 59 -2.71 -3.00 2.40
CA LEU A 59 -3.70 -3.46 1.43
C LEU A 59 -4.74 -4.41 2.05
N ARG A 60 -4.66 -4.73 3.35
CA ARG A 60 -5.38 -5.87 3.95
C ARG A 60 -6.90 -5.85 3.69
N ASP A 61 -7.51 -4.67 3.66
CA ASP A 61 -8.95 -4.51 3.49
C ASP A 61 -9.38 -4.75 2.02
N TYR A 62 -8.44 -4.72 1.09
CA TYR A 62 -8.63 -4.93 -0.35
C TYR A 62 -8.12 -6.29 -0.84
N ILE A 63 -7.34 -7.00 -0.02
CA ILE A 63 -6.86 -8.34 -0.33
C ILE A 63 -8.00 -9.35 -0.13
N GLY A 64 -8.23 -10.20 -1.13
CA GLY A 64 -9.16 -11.33 -1.09
C GLY A 64 -8.59 -12.53 -0.35
N ASP A 65 -9.42 -13.58 -0.23
CA ASP A 65 -9.07 -14.80 0.51
C ASP A 65 -7.96 -15.61 -0.20
N ASP A 66 -7.72 -15.33 -1.49
CA ASP A 66 -6.65 -15.86 -2.31
C ASP A 66 -5.30 -15.13 -2.13
N ASN A 67 -5.22 -14.19 -1.18
CA ASN A 67 -4.08 -13.30 -0.93
C ASN A 67 -3.76 -12.33 -2.09
N LYS A 68 -4.69 -12.08 -3.01
CA LYS A 68 -4.53 -11.12 -4.12
C LYS A 68 -5.44 -9.92 -3.95
N LEU A 69 -5.13 -8.82 -4.66
CA LEU A 69 -5.97 -7.64 -4.64
C LEU A 69 -7.33 -7.96 -5.32
N SER A 70 -8.43 -7.56 -4.69
CA SER A 70 -9.77 -7.67 -5.28
C SER A 70 -10.28 -6.30 -5.68
N LEU A 71 -10.49 -6.07 -6.98
CA LEU A 71 -11.11 -4.84 -7.48
C LEU A 71 -12.54 -4.63 -6.95
N GLU A 72 -13.23 -5.71 -6.60
CA GLU A 72 -14.53 -5.66 -5.94
C GLU A 72 -14.40 -5.06 -4.53
N ARG A 73 -13.41 -5.51 -3.75
CA ARG A 73 -13.15 -4.98 -2.40
C ARG A 73 -12.63 -3.54 -2.42
N VAL A 74 -11.86 -3.16 -3.46
CA VAL A 74 -11.46 -1.77 -3.68
C VAL A 74 -12.69 -0.87 -3.82
N GLY A 75 -13.73 -1.34 -4.53
CA GLY A 75 -15.03 -0.66 -4.58
C GLY A 75 -14.90 0.79 -5.02
N ASP A 76 -15.55 1.70 -4.31
CA ASP A 76 -15.55 3.14 -4.63
C ASP A 76 -14.35 3.92 -4.06
N ASN A 77 -13.40 3.23 -3.41
CA ASN A 77 -12.16 3.85 -2.91
C ASN A 77 -11.16 4.18 -4.04
N ALA A 78 -11.46 3.78 -5.28
CA ALA A 78 -10.68 4.12 -6.47
C ALA A 78 -11.59 4.52 -7.64
N ASN A 79 -11.22 5.58 -8.36
CA ASN A 79 -11.90 6.01 -9.58
C ASN A 79 -11.58 5.08 -10.77
N ALA A 80 -12.25 5.29 -11.90
CA ALA A 80 -12.09 4.43 -13.08
C ALA A 80 -10.64 4.38 -13.60
N GLN A 81 -9.93 5.50 -13.58
CA GLN A 81 -8.53 5.57 -14.03
C GLN A 81 -7.60 4.85 -13.06
N GLU A 82 -7.80 5.02 -11.76
CA GLU A 82 -7.03 4.32 -10.72
C GLU A 82 -7.26 2.80 -10.80
N LYS A 83 -8.50 2.35 -11.03
CA LYS A 83 -8.82 0.94 -11.25
C LYS A 83 -8.11 0.35 -12.47
N VAL A 84 -7.97 1.12 -13.55
CA VAL A 84 -7.17 0.69 -14.73
C VAL A 84 -5.71 0.50 -14.35
N VAL A 85 -5.11 1.44 -13.60
CA VAL A 85 -3.71 1.32 -13.15
C VAL A 85 -3.54 0.13 -12.20
N LEU A 86 -4.46 -0.07 -11.26
CA LEU A 86 -4.48 -1.23 -10.37
C LEU A 86 -4.51 -2.54 -11.18
N GLN A 87 -5.41 -2.64 -12.15
CA GLN A 87 -5.53 -3.84 -12.99
C GLN A 87 -4.25 -4.13 -13.80
N GLN A 88 -3.56 -3.08 -14.28
CA GLN A 88 -2.26 -3.22 -14.96
C GLN A 88 -1.13 -3.68 -14.02
N CYS A 89 -1.18 -3.30 -12.74
CA CYS A 89 -0.21 -3.79 -11.77
C CYS A 89 -0.52 -5.22 -11.34
N MET A 90 -1.79 -5.56 -11.11
CA MET A 90 -2.23 -6.92 -10.79
C MET A 90 -1.84 -7.92 -11.88
N SER A 91 -2.04 -7.60 -13.15
CA SER A 91 -1.79 -8.52 -14.27
C SER A 91 -0.32 -8.95 -14.40
N GLN A 92 0.61 -8.22 -13.80
CA GLN A 92 2.04 -8.58 -13.78
C GLN A 92 2.34 -9.69 -12.77
N TYR A 93 1.54 -9.83 -11.70
CA TYR A 93 1.87 -10.66 -10.55
C TYR A 93 0.82 -11.73 -10.22
N ASP A 94 -0.45 -11.55 -10.62
CA ASP A 94 -1.54 -12.49 -10.32
C ASP A 94 -1.33 -13.88 -10.96
N GLY A 95 -0.60 -13.97 -12.07
CA GLY A 95 -0.26 -15.23 -12.76
C GLY A 95 0.97 -15.94 -12.20
N VAL A 96 1.70 -15.33 -11.27
CA VAL A 96 2.96 -15.88 -10.74
C VAL A 96 2.65 -16.76 -9.53
N SER A 97 2.54 -18.07 -9.78
CA SER A 97 2.13 -19.08 -8.79
C SER A 97 3.02 -19.20 -7.54
N SER A 98 4.21 -18.62 -7.54
CA SER A 98 5.20 -18.71 -6.46
C SER A 98 5.43 -17.41 -5.68
N THR A 99 4.66 -16.34 -5.95
CA THR A 99 4.85 -15.07 -5.25
C THR A 99 4.33 -15.19 -3.82
N ALA A 100 5.22 -15.01 -2.83
CA ALA A 100 4.81 -15.00 -1.43
C ALA A 100 3.84 -13.83 -1.16
N PRO A 101 2.85 -13.96 -0.27
CA PRO A 101 1.83 -12.92 -0.07
C PRO A 101 2.40 -11.53 0.30
N CYS A 102 3.49 -11.48 1.07
CA CYS A 102 4.15 -10.20 1.39
C CYS A 102 4.91 -9.62 0.19
N ASP A 103 5.56 -10.48 -0.62
CA ASP A 103 6.20 -10.04 -1.87
C ASP A 103 5.16 -9.47 -2.83
N TYR A 104 3.99 -10.10 -2.95
CA TYR A 104 2.88 -9.60 -3.77
C TYR A 104 2.44 -8.20 -3.34
N GLY A 105 2.20 -8.00 -2.03
CA GLY A 105 1.81 -6.70 -1.50
C GLY A 105 2.84 -5.60 -1.79
N TYR A 106 4.13 -5.92 -1.62
CA TYR A 106 5.23 -5.00 -1.95
C TYR A 106 5.28 -4.67 -3.44
N LEU A 107 5.29 -5.69 -4.30
CA LEU A 107 5.37 -5.53 -5.76
C LEU A 107 4.20 -4.72 -6.32
N LEU A 108 3.00 -4.93 -5.76
CA LEU A 108 1.82 -4.18 -6.15
C LEU A 108 1.96 -2.69 -5.80
N LEU A 109 2.33 -2.36 -4.56
CA LEU A 109 2.56 -0.96 -4.16
C LEU A 109 3.70 -0.32 -4.95
N GLN A 110 4.80 -1.04 -5.15
CA GLN A 110 5.92 -0.58 -5.99
C GLN A 110 5.46 -0.22 -7.41
N CYS A 111 4.67 -1.09 -8.05
CA CYS A 111 4.13 -0.83 -9.38
C CYS A 111 3.22 0.41 -9.40
N LEU A 112 2.36 0.57 -8.39
CA LEU A 112 1.50 1.74 -8.27
C LEU A 112 2.31 3.02 -8.15
N THR A 113 3.26 3.07 -7.21
CA THR A 113 4.14 4.22 -7.00
C THR A 113 4.85 4.64 -8.29
N LEU A 114 5.47 3.69 -9.00
CA LEU A 114 6.22 3.97 -10.24
C LEU A 114 5.33 4.42 -11.41
N ARG A 115 4.03 4.12 -11.37
CA ARG A 115 3.06 4.52 -12.41
C ARG A 115 2.31 5.80 -12.07
N THR A 116 2.21 6.15 -10.79
CA THR A 116 1.52 7.36 -10.32
C THR A 116 2.45 8.54 -10.08
N GLU A 117 3.75 8.31 -9.91
CA GLU A 117 4.71 9.40 -9.84
C GLU A 117 4.74 10.16 -11.18
N PRO A 118 4.59 11.51 -11.19
CA PRO A 118 4.81 12.28 -12.39
C PRO A 118 6.26 12.02 -12.82
N LYS A 119 6.45 11.47 -14.02
CA LYS A 119 7.78 11.31 -14.62
C LYS A 119 8.47 12.67 -14.53
N ARG A 120 9.39 12.82 -13.57
CA ARG A 120 10.22 14.02 -13.47
C ARG A 120 10.97 14.07 -14.78
N SER A 121 10.61 15.05 -15.62
CA SER A 121 11.12 15.23 -16.96
C SER A 121 12.64 15.15 -16.95
N VAL A 122 13.19 14.01 -17.36
CA VAL A 122 14.55 13.96 -17.84
C VAL A 122 14.49 14.61 -19.22
N GLU A 123 15.09 15.79 -19.32
CA GLU A 123 15.25 16.54 -20.57
C GLU A 123 15.74 15.61 -21.69
N ILE A 124 14.87 15.31 -22.66
CA ILE A 124 15.34 14.97 -24.00
C ILE A 124 14.41 15.68 -24.98
N GLY A 125 14.91 16.78 -25.55
CA GLY A 125 14.24 17.50 -26.61
C GLY A 125 14.01 16.57 -27.79
N TYR A 126 12.75 16.43 -28.19
CA TYR A 126 12.41 15.88 -29.50
C TYR A 126 11.53 16.86 -30.25
N VAL A 127 12.11 17.30 -31.36
CA VAL A 127 11.60 18.15 -32.42
C VAL A 127 10.22 17.66 -32.89
N TYR A 128 9.20 18.50 -32.77
CA TYR A 128 7.94 18.32 -33.49
C TYR A 128 8.18 18.69 -34.97
N ASN A 129 8.22 17.69 -35.84
CA ASN A 129 8.07 17.89 -37.27
C ASN A 129 6.60 17.64 -37.63
N LYS A 130 5.86 18.70 -37.95
CA LYS A 130 4.50 18.62 -38.49
C LYS A 130 4.59 18.47 -40.01
N SER A 131 4.02 17.39 -40.53
CA SER A 131 3.53 17.33 -41.91
C SER A 131 2.27 18.18 -42.06
#